data_AF-A0A965NF88-F1
#
_entry.id   AF-A0A965NF88-F1
#
_cell.length_a   1.000
_cell.length_b   1.000
_cell.length_c   1.000
_cell.angle_alpha   90.00
_cell.angle_beta   90.00
_cell.angle_gamma   90.00
#
_symmetry.space_group_name_H-M   'P 1'
#
loop_
_entity.id
_entity.type
_entity.pdbx_description
1 polymer ?
#
loop_
_entity_poly.entity_id
_entity_poly.type
_entity_poly.pdbx_seq_one_letter_code
_entity_poly.pdbx_strand_id
1 'polypeptide(L)'
;MHEREIAEEQTFLEFAYEAHAQMLADAELSRKRYAVSDGVPGDLSVRDGAMDNFLRRIDHLQIGNTPLFFGRLDFSATSPKGEATYRLGRISIVDLDQNQLIIDWRAPIAEAFYRATAIENFGVTRRRHISIRNRQVLSVEDEYLSDEGAEMADASSTAPAINEEGLVEGGLALGGPAALLAALGRARTGRMGDIVDTIQREQDEIIRTDLNTILLVQGGPGTGKTAVALHRAAYLLYTYRATLERQRGVLVVGPNPVFMGYIGNVLPSLGESGVTLTTVTDLVRGVAVRGKESDELAQLKGDIRMQEVIARALATRQRALRKIMDVPFGRFVLKVTPEETKAIVDRAKRRGGQHNPRRSVVGRELARALADQYRTRSGVTAEHLEIEEVEGGLEEAIRVTAAFKQILQRIWPRLTGQDLLHDLFGAEPLLRVAGRDILTDDEISLLVRSRSEYMSDIPWTDADLALIDEARVLLGPRKKPRGHSRVVDSELTLEDVDQLPDHHRDAALRERTVVTRVVERDFDEAEFVKHGHIVVDEAQDLSAMQLRVIGRRNETGSMTIVGDMAQATTAAASASWDATMEILASTKKPNRVDLSVSYRTPEEVLEGAGLPSSLPPRGWEKLWPCSLSTG
;
A
#
# COMPACT_ATOMS: atom_id res chain seq x y z
N MET A 1 31.65 10.91 36.11
CA MET A 1 31.61 9.69 35.29
C MET A 1 30.98 9.99 33.93
N HIS A 2 29.83 10.68 33.90
CA HIS A 2 29.08 11.05 32.69
C HIS A 2 29.90 11.74 31.56
N GLU A 3 30.76 12.71 31.85
CA GLU A 3 31.54 13.40 30.80
C GLU A 3 32.49 12.48 30.04
N ARG A 4 33.07 11.47 30.72
CA ARG A 4 33.95 10.48 30.08
C ARG A 4 33.16 9.58 29.14
N GLU A 5 31.97 9.15 29.55
CA GLU A 5 31.10 8.30 28.73
C GLU A 5 30.55 9.06 27.52
N ILE A 6 30.18 10.33 27.69
CA ILE A 6 29.81 11.21 26.58
C ILE A 6 30.97 11.36 25.60
N ALA A 7 32.20 11.58 26.08
CA ALA A 7 33.38 11.70 25.23
C ALA A 7 33.71 10.39 24.47
N GLU A 8 33.55 9.23 25.12
CA GLU A 8 33.70 7.92 24.49
C GLU A 8 32.70 7.75 23.34
N GLU A 9 31.42 8.00 23.59
CA GLU A 9 30.39 7.85 22.55
C GLU A 9 30.50 8.93 21.46
N GLN A 10 31.00 10.13 21.78
CA GLN A 10 31.29 11.18 20.80
C GLN A 10 32.44 10.76 19.86
N THR A 11 33.51 10.18 20.40
CA THR A 11 34.64 9.67 19.60
C THR A 11 34.17 8.56 18.66
N PHE A 12 33.33 7.64 19.16
CA PHE A 12 32.73 6.61 18.31
C PHE A 12 31.80 7.22 17.24
N LEU A 13 31.02 8.24 17.59
CA LEU A 13 30.11 8.90 16.65
C LEU A 13 30.87 9.53 15.47
N GLU A 14 31.98 10.19 15.73
CA GLU A 14 32.85 10.77 14.69
C GLU A 14 33.37 9.68 13.75
N PHE A 15 33.91 8.60 14.31
CA PHE A 15 34.38 7.45 13.54
C PHE A 15 33.27 6.80 12.70
N ALA A 16 32.07 6.62 13.26
CA ALA A 16 30.93 6.04 12.54
C ALA A 16 30.47 6.92 11.37
N TYR A 17 30.54 8.25 11.50
CA TYR A 17 30.22 9.15 10.39
C TYR A 17 31.28 9.14 9.28
N GLU A 18 32.56 8.96 9.62
CA GLU A 18 33.61 8.78 8.61
C GLU A 18 33.36 7.51 7.81
N ALA A 19 33.06 6.40 8.49
CA ALA A 19 32.69 5.13 7.84
C ALA A 19 31.43 5.29 6.97
N HIS A 20 30.40 5.98 7.46
CA HIS A 20 29.18 6.25 6.68
C HIS A 20 29.45 7.09 5.42
N ALA A 21 30.28 8.13 5.52
CA ALA A 21 30.66 8.96 4.39
C ALA A 21 31.43 8.14 3.34
N GLN A 22 32.30 7.22 3.78
CA GLN A 22 33.02 6.31 2.90
C GLN A 22 32.07 5.34 2.18
N MET A 23 31.11 4.74 2.90
CA MET A 23 30.10 3.86 2.30
C MET A 23 29.27 4.58 1.22
N LEU A 24 28.91 5.84 1.45
CA LEU A 24 28.22 6.68 0.46
C LEU A 24 29.10 6.96 -0.76
N ALA A 25 30.36 7.36 -0.53
CA ALA A 25 31.32 7.62 -1.61
C ALA A 25 31.55 6.37 -2.48
N ASP A 26 31.65 5.19 -1.88
CA ASP A 26 31.83 3.93 -2.59
C ASP A 26 30.59 3.53 -3.41
N ALA A 27 29.40 3.76 -2.86
CA ALA A 27 28.14 3.53 -3.57
C ALA A 27 27.99 4.48 -4.77
N GLU A 28 28.30 5.77 -4.59
CA GLU A 28 28.29 6.76 -5.68
C GLU A 28 29.35 6.48 -6.75
N LEU A 29 30.56 6.08 -6.35
CA LEU A 29 31.62 5.71 -7.27
C LEU A 29 31.23 4.48 -8.09
N SER A 30 30.59 3.49 -7.46
CA SER A 30 30.08 2.29 -8.14
C SER A 30 28.97 2.65 -9.13
N ARG A 31 28.04 3.53 -8.75
CA ARG A 31 27.03 4.10 -9.65
C ARG A 31 27.66 4.78 -10.86
N LYS A 32 28.65 5.66 -10.65
CA LYS A 32 29.35 6.40 -11.71
C LYS A 32 30.12 5.46 -12.65
N ARG A 33 30.85 4.48 -12.10
CA ARG A 33 31.60 3.48 -12.91
C ARG A 33 30.68 2.68 -13.82
N TYR A 34 29.53 2.24 -13.32
CA TYR A 34 28.55 1.51 -14.13
C TYR A 34 27.80 2.39 -15.13
N ALA A 35 27.66 3.70 -14.88
CA ALA A 35 27.07 4.64 -15.84
C ALA A 35 27.94 4.87 -17.09
N VAL A 36 29.26 4.74 -16.98
CA VAL A 36 30.22 5.02 -18.08
C VAL A 36 30.62 3.75 -18.85
N SER A 37 30.16 2.57 -18.44
CA SER A 37 30.49 1.30 -19.12
C SER A 37 29.78 1.17 -20.48
N ASP A 38 30.55 1.26 -21.57
CA ASP A 38 30.13 0.95 -22.95
C ASP A 38 29.98 -0.58 -23.14
N GLY A 39 28.74 -1.08 -23.11
CA GLY A 39 28.42 -2.51 -23.19
C GLY A 39 27.49 -2.89 -24.34
N VAL A 40 27.57 -4.15 -24.79
CA VAL A 40 26.80 -4.77 -25.89
C VAL A 40 25.30 -4.83 -25.52
N PRO A 41 24.33 -4.83 -26.47
CA PRO A 41 22.88 -4.70 -26.15
C PRO A 41 22.25 -5.70 -25.16
N GLY A 42 22.89 -6.85 -24.87
CA GLY A 42 22.46 -7.77 -23.81
C GLY A 42 22.79 -7.29 -22.38
N ASP A 43 23.76 -6.39 -22.24
CA ASP A 43 24.21 -5.82 -20.96
C ASP A 43 23.33 -4.66 -20.48
N LEU A 44 22.43 -4.12 -21.30
CA LEU A 44 21.60 -2.96 -20.91
C LEU A 44 20.62 -3.30 -19.78
N SER A 45 19.93 -4.44 -19.85
CA SER A 45 19.03 -4.86 -18.76
C SER A 45 19.78 -5.20 -17.47
N VAL A 46 21.01 -5.73 -17.60
CA VAL A 46 21.87 -6.04 -16.46
C VAL A 46 22.39 -4.75 -15.84
N ARG A 47 22.76 -3.77 -16.66
CA ARG A 47 23.17 -2.42 -16.27
C ARG A 47 22.03 -1.66 -15.59
N ASP A 48 20.82 -1.69 -16.14
CA ASP A 48 19.65 -1.04 -15.54
C ASP A 48 19.33 -1.63 -14.16
N GLY A 49 19.39 -2.97 -14.03
CA GLY A 49 19.22 -3.63 -12.73
C GLY A 49 20.34 -3.29 -11.74
N ALA A 50 21.59 -3.22 -12.18
CA ALA A 50 22.72 -2.79 -11.35
C ALA A 50 22.59 -1.32 -10.92
N MET A 51 22.17 -0.43 -11.83
CA MET A 51 21.93 0.98 -11.57
C MET A 51 20.85 1.18 -10.52
N ASP A 52 19.71 0.50 -10.66
CA ASP A 52 18.62 0.53 -9.69
C ASP A 52 19.10 0.04 -8.30
N ASN A 53 19.91 -1.02 -8.24
CA ASN A 53 20.51 -1.48 -6.99
C ASN A 53 21.42 -0.42 -6.34
N PHE A 54 22.24 0.28 -7.13
CA PHE A 54 23.10 1.34 -6.60
C PHE A 54 22.30 2.55 -6.12
N LEU A 55 21.28 2.97 -6.86
CA LEU A 55 20.39 4.06 -6.47
C LEU A 55 19.68 3.73 -5.15
N ARG A 56 19.08 2.53 -5.04
CA ARG A 56 18.47 2.07 -3.78
C ARG A 56 19.46 2.01 -2.63
N ARG A 57 20.72 1.64 -2.89
CA ARG A 57 21.77 1.61 -1.86
C ARG A 57 22.12 3.01 -1.38
N ILE A 58 22.20 3.99 -2.28
CA ILE A 58 22.44 5.40 -1.92
C ILE A 58 21.27 5.92 -1.10
N ASP A 59 20.03 5.71 -1.57
CA ASP A 59 18.82 6.15 -0.86
C ASP A 59 18.75 5.55 0.55
N HIS A 60 19.07 4.27 0.70
CA HIS A 60 19.13 3.59 2.00
C HIS A 60 20.16 4.21 2.96
N LEU A 61 21.29 4.70 2.45
CA LEU A 61 22.33 5.34 3.27
C LEU A 61 22.01 6.81 3.58
N GLN A 62 21.11 7.45 2.84
CA GLN A 62 20.75 8.86 3.03
C GLN A 62 19.66 9.06 4.08
N ILE A 63 20.01 8.92 5.36
CA ILE A 63 19.06 9.09 6.49
C ILE A 63 18.81 10.57 6.91
N GLY A 64 19.27 11.53 6.12
CA GLY A 64 19.12 12.97 6.38
C GLY A 64 19.88 13.44 7.63
N ASN A 65 19.24 14.29 8.46
CA ASN A 65 19.82 14.85 9.69
C ASN A 65 19.64 13.95 10.92
N THR A 66 19.22 12.71 10.70
CA THR A 66 18.88 11.78 11.77
C THR A 66 20.15 11.14 12.34
N PRO A 67 20.29 10.96 13.67
CA PRO A 67 21.49 10.36 14.24
C PRO A 67 21.67 8.90 13.81
N LEU A 68 22.92 8.51 13.54
CA LEU A 68 23.29 7.17 13.06
C LEU A 68 22.92 6.06 14.05
N PHE A 69 23.20 6.25 15.34
CA PHE A 69 22.85 5.35 16.42
C PHE A 69 22.17 6.09 17.57
N PHE A 70 21.54 5.35 18.48
CA PHE A 70 20.80 5.90 19.62
C PHE A 70 20.91 5.03 20.87
N GLY A 71 21.49 3.84 20.75
CA GLY A 71 21.59 2.91 21.87
C GLY A 71 22.82 2.03 21.81
N ARG A 72 23.15 1.43 22.95
CA ARG A 72 24.22 0.45 23.10
C ARG A 72 23.74 -0.70 24.01
N LEU A 73 24.15 -1.92 23.66
CA LEU A 73 23.95 -3.14 24.43
C LEU A 73 25.30 -3.75 24.75
N ASP A 74 25.53 -4.05 26.02
CA ASP A 74 26.66 -4.86 26.47
C ASP A 74 26.15 -6.24 26.93
N PHE A 75 26.76 -7.31 26.41
CA PHE A 75 26.42 -8.69 26.73
C PHE A 75 27.44 -9.29 27.71
N SER A 76 26.97 -10.14 28.64
CA SER A 76 27.86 -10.84 29.58
C SER A 76 28.74 -11.87 28.87
N ALA A 77 29.89 -12.21 29.46
CA ALA A 77 30.70 -13.34 29.02
C ALA A 77 29.94 -14.68 29.09
N THR A 78 28.91 -14.77 29.95
CA THR A 78 28.02 -15.93 30.09
C THR A 78 26.88 -15.97 29.07
N SER A 79 26.71 -14.91 28.29
CA SER A 79 25.76 -14.87 27.18
C SER A 79 26.13 -15.93 26.14
N PRO A 80 25.15 -16.56 25.46
CA PRO A 80 25.41 -17.43 24.31
C PRO A 80 26.22 -16.75 23.18
N LYS A 81 26.27 -15.41 23.18
CA LYS A 81 26.97 -14.58 22.20
C LYS A 81 28.39 -14.18 22.64
N GLY A 82 28.80 -14.57 23.86
CA GLY A 82 30.03 -14.10 24.48
C GLY A 82 29.97 -12.64 24.90
N GLU A 83 31.07 -12.15 25.47
CA GLU A 83 31.24 -10.75 25.82
C GLU A 83 31.31 -9.92 24.54
N ALA A 84 30.32 -9.06 24.33
CA ALA A 84 30.21 -8.25 23.13
C ALA A 84 29.48 -6.93 23.41
N THR A 85 29.93 -5.86 22.76
CA THR A 85 29.28 -4.55 22.76
C THR A 85 28.73 -4.26 21.37
N TYR A 86 27.46 -3.92 21.29
CA TYR A 86 26.79 -3.54 20.04
C TYR A 86 26.14 -2.17 20.17
N ARG A 87 26.38 -1.29 19.21
CA ARG A 87 25.65 -0.03 19.07
C ARG A 87 24.52 -0.19 18.07
N LEU A 88 23.35 0.32 18.42
CA LEU A 88 22.11 0.17 17.66
C LEU A 88 21.72 1.47 16.99
N GLY A 89 21.37 1.37 15.71
CA GLY A 89 21.06 2.50 14.87
C GLY A 89 20.00 2.23 13.81
N ARG A 90 19.75 3.22 12.98
CA ARG A 90 18.69 3.17 11.95
C ARG A 90 19.10 2.37 10.72
N ILE A 91 20.40 2.37 10.44
CA ILE A 91 21.02 1.66 9.33
C ILE A 91 22.28 0.96 9.84
N SER A 92 22.62 -0.14 9.19
CA SER A 92 23.88 -0.83 9.42
C SER A 92 25.06 -0.04 8.84
N ILE A 93 26.06 0.25 9.68
CA ILE A 93 27.32 0.88 9.27
C ILE A 93 28.47 -0.11 9.48
N VAL A 94 29.31 -0.23 8.45
CA VAL A 94 30.53 -1.04 8.47
C VAL A 94 31.74 -0.15 8.16
N ASP A 95 32.90 -0.48 8.72
CA ASP A 95 34.15 0.19 8.38
C ASP A 95 34.82 -0.42 7.13
N LEU A 96 36.02 0.08 6.80
CA LEU A 96 36.82 -0.41 5.68
C LEU A 96 37.25 -1.87 5.84
N ASP A 97 37.46 -2.33 7.08
CA ASP A 97 37.86 -3.69 7.43
C ASP A 97 36.64 -4.64 7.51
N GLN A 98 35.44 -4.16 7.14
CA GLN A 98 34.16 -4.88 7.22
C GLN A 98 33.72 -5.23 8.66
N ASN A 99 34.22 -4.51 9.66
CA ASN A 99 33.70 -4.64 11.01
C ASN A 99 32.34 -3.93 11.13
N GLN A 100 31.39 -4.60 11.76
CA GLN A 100 30.06 -4.04 12.01
C GLN A 100 30.14 -3.01 13.14
N LEU A 101 30.08 -1.72 12.81
CA LEU A 101 30.13 -0.64 13.79
C LEU A 101 28.77 -0.37 14.44
N ILE A 102 27.73 -0.26 13.61
CA ILE A 102 26.35 0.03 14.05
C ILE A 102 25.46 -1.05 13.50
N ILE A 103 24.69 -1.69 14.37
CA ILE A 103 23.69 -2.68 14.01
C ILE A 103 22.34 -2.00 13.78
N ASP A 104 21.67 -2.40 12.72
CA ASP A 104 20.30 -1.97 12.44
C ASP A 104 19.31 -2.41 13.54
N TRP A 105 18.45 -1.49 13.98
CA TRP A 105 17.40 -1.74 14.97
C TRP A 105 16.44 -2.88 14.57
N ARG A 106 16.32 -3.17 13.27
CA ARG A 106 15.47 -4.26 12.74
C ARG A 106 16.11 -5.64 12.94
N ALA A 107 17.42 -5.71 13.20
CA ALA A 107 18.11 -6.97 13.40
C ALA A 107 17.56 -7.75 14.62
N PRO A 108 17.59 -9.09 14.62
CA PRO A 108 17.11 -9.89 15.75
C PRO A 108 17.84 -9.59 17.07
N ILE A 109 19.14 -9.28 17.00
CA ILE A 109 19.94 -8.88 18.19
C ILE A 109 19.42 -7.61 18.87
N ALA A 110 18.80 -6.69 18.12
CA ALA A 110 18.28 -5.43 18.64
C ALA A 110 16.97 -5.61 19.44
N GLU A 111 16.31 -6.77 19.36
CA GLU A 111 15.11 -7.09 20.15
C GLU A 111 15.36 -6.91 21.64
N ALA A 112 16.55 -7.31 22.12
CA ALA A 112 16.94 -7.17 23.52
C ALA A 112 16.94 -5.71 23.98
N PHE A 113 17.20 -4.73 23.10
CA PHE A 113 17.15 -3.33 23.48
C PHE A 113 15.75 -2.87 23.88
N TYR A 114 14.71 -3.40 23.23
CA TYR A 114 13.32 -3.00 23.48
C TYR A 114 12.61 -3.90 24.49
N ARG A 115 12.98 -5.19 24.55
CA ARG A 115 12.28 -6.19 25.35
C ARG A 115 12.97 -6.62 26.62
N ALA A 116 14.30 -6.44 26.72
CA ALA A 116 15.02 -6.93 27.88
C ALA A 116 14.55 -6.23 29.17
N THR A 117 14.42 -7.04 30.21
CA THR A 117 14.08 -6.65 31.58
C THR A 117 15.10 -7.28 32.54
N ALA A 118 15.09 -6.88 33.81
CA ALA A 118 15.95 -7.51 34.81
C ALA A 118 15.68 -9.02 34.99
N ILE A 119 14.46 -9.48 34.69
CA ILE A 119 14.07 -10.89 34.80
C ILE A 119 14.42 -11.65 33.52
N GLU A 120 14.03 -11.10 32.37
CA GLU A 120 14.32 -11.66 31.05
C GLU A 120 15.29 -10.71 30.33
N ASN A 121 16.58 -10.87 30.61
CA ASN A 121 17.61 -9.93 30.17
C ASN A 121 18.24 -10.24 28.81
N PHE A 122 17.89 -11.37 28.17
CA PHE A 122 18.44 -11.80 26.88
C PHE A 122 19.99 -11.89 26.86
N GLY A 123 20.63 -12.07 28.02
CA GLY A 123 22.09 -12.06 28.17
C GLY A 123 22.72 -10.67 28.13
N VAL A 124 21.91 -9.60 28.17
CA VAL A 124 22.35 -8.21 28.27
C VAL A 124 22.63 -7.87 29.73
N THR A 125 23.79 -7.28 30.00
CA THR A 125 24.15 -6.75 31.32
C THR A 125 23.80 -5.28 31.44
N ARG A 126 24.04 -4.51 30.37
CA ARG A 126 23.81 -3.06 30.34
C ARG A 126 23.15 -2.65 29.03
N ARG A 127 22.10 -1.84 29.16
CA ARG A 127 21.45 -1.09 28.09
C ARG A 127 21.75 0.39 28.28
N ARG A 128 22.23 1.06 27.23
CA ARG A 128 22.49 2.51 27.24
C ARG A 128 21.64 3.22 26.19
N HIS A 129 20.95 4.28 26.59
CA HIS A 129 20.29 5.23 25.70
C HIS A 129 21.21 6.44 25.46
N ILE A 130 21.28 6.91 24.22
CA ILE A 130 22.22 7.96 23.80
C ILE A 130 21.45 9.03 23.05
N SER A 131 21.45 10.25 23.59
CA SER A 131 20.80 11.40 22.97
C SER A 131 21.79 12.14 22.08
N ILE A 132 21.51 12.22 20.78
CA ILE A 132 22.38 12.88 19.80
C ILE A 132 21.62 13.98 19.07
N ARG A 133 22.23 15.15 18.94
CA ARG A 133 21.70 16.26 18.13
C ARG A 133 22.82 16.90 17.33
N ASN A 134 22.61 17.16 16.05
CA ASN A 134 23.57 17.83 15.18
C ASN A 134 24.99 17.22 15.28
N ARG A 135 25.08 15.89 15.32
CA ARG A 135 26.33 15.11 15.46
C ARG A 135 27.09 15.33 16.78
N GLN A 136 26.39 15.78 17.82
CA GLN A 136 26.92 15.90 19.17
C GLN A 136 26.12 15.00 20.13
N VAL A 137 26.83 14.22 20.94
CA VAL A 137 26.26 13.47 22.06
C VAL A 137 25.91 14.44 23.19
N LEU A 138 24.63 14.50 23.53
CA LEU A 138 24.10 15.39 24.56
C LEU A 138 24.05 14.71 25.94
N SER A 139 23.61 13.46 25.97
CA SER A 139 23.47 12.68 27.21
C SER A 139 23.57 11.18 26.92
N VAL A 140 23.95 10.44 27.96
CA VAL A 140 23.95 8.97 27.99
C VAL A 140 23.20 8.52 29.23
N GLU A 141 22.33 7.52 29.11
CA GLU A 141 21.55 6.99 30.23
C GLU A 141 21.72 5.48 30.27
N ASP A 142 22.14 4.94 31.41
CA ASP A 142 22.48 3.54 31.56
C ASP A 142 21.47 2.80 32.44
N GLU A 143 21.14 1.60 32.02
CA GLU A 143 20.23 0.68 32.69
C GLU A 143 20.90 -0.70 32.79
N TYR A 144 21.04 -1.19 34.02
CA TYR A 144 21.65 -2.48 34.29
C TYR A 144 20.57 -3.54 34.48
N LEU A 145 20.69 -4.66 33.76
CA LEU A 145 19.66 -5.70 33.63
C LEU A 145 20.09 -7.05 34.23
N SER A 146 21.20 -7.08 34.96
CA SER A 146 21.70 -8.26 35.67
C SER A 146 22.04 -7.93 37.13
N ASP A 147 21.92 -8.93 38.01
CA ASP A 147 22.28 -8.81 39.43
C ASP A 147 23.76 -8.40 39.61
N GLU A 148 24.67 -8.92 38.76
CA GLU A 148 26.08 -8.49 38.71
C GLU A 148 26.24 -6.99 38.34
N GLY A 149 25.32 -6.44 37.54
CA GLY A 149 25.28 -5.03 37.17
C GLY A 149 24.70 -4.14 38.27
N ALA A 150 23.75 -4.65 39.06
CA ALA A 150 23.20 -3.97 40.23
C ALA A 150 24.26 -3.79 41.34
N GLU A 151 25.11 -4.80 41.56
CA GLU A 151 26.25 -4.69 42.50
C GLU A 151 27.31 -3.68 42.03
N MET A 152 27.52 -3.52 40.72
CA MET A 152 28.40 -2.48 40.14
C MET A 152 27.81 -1.06 40.24
N ALA A 153 26.48 -0.92 40.17
CA ALA A 153 25.80 0.35 40.42
C ALA A 153 25.91 0.77 41.90
N ASP A 154 25.81 -0.20 42.82
CA ASP A 154 26.00 0.03 44.27
C ASP A 154 27.46 0.35 44.64
N ALA A 155 28.44 -0.22 43.94
CA ALA A 155 29.86 0.06 44.19
C ALA A 155 30.33 1.44 43.69
N SER A 156 29.55 2.11 42.81
CA SER A 156 29.90 3.41 42.23
C SER A 156 28.95 4.55 42.61
N SER A 157 27.87 4.26 43.34
CA SER A 157 26.93 5.27 43.85
C SER A 157 27.04 5.39 45.38
N THR A 158 27.16 6.62 45.87
CA THR A 158 26.66 6.94 47.21
C THR A 158 25.14 6.99 47.08
N ALA A 159 24.47 5.86 47.30
CA ALA A 159 23.00 5.81 47.24
C ALA A 159 22.40 6.84 48.21
N PRO A 160 21.53 7.77 47.76
CA PRO A 160 20.76 8.60 48.67
C PRO A 160 19.77 7.70 49.42
N ALA A 161 19.56 7.99 50.71
CA ALA A 161 18.57 7.28 51.51
C ALA A 161 17.17 7.43 50.89
N ILE A 162 16.42 6.33 50.87
CA ILE A 162 15.04 6.25 50.37
C ILE A 162 14.12 6.74 51.49
N ASN A 163 13.34 7.79 51.26
CA ASN A 163 12.36 8.29 52.23
C ASN A 163 11.08 7.43 52.16
N GLU A 164 10.29 7.39 53.24
CA GLU A 164 9.01 6.65 53.33
C GLU A 164 7.92 7.06 52.28
N GLU A 165 8.19 8.07 51.44
CA GLU A 165 7.33 8.51 50.34
C GLU A 165 7.85 8.14 48.93
N GLY A 166 8.94 7.38 48.81
CA GLY A 166 9.43 6.87 47.52
C GLY A 166 10.04 7.90 46.56
N LEU A 167 10.38 9.09 47.04
CA LEU A 167 11.05 10.14 46.25
C LEU A 167 12.53 10.25 46.63
N VAL A 168 13.42 10.05 45.65
CA VAL A 168 14.87 10.22 45.77
C VAL A 168 15.24 11.67 45.45
N GLU A 169 15.97 12.34 46.35
CA GLU A 169 16.50 13.68 46.11
C GLU A 169 17.70 13.57 45.14
N GLY A 170 17.46 13.90 43.87
CA GLY A 170 18.48 13.91 42.82
C GLY A 170 18.44 12.69 41.89
N GLY A 171 17.58 12.76 40.87
CA GLY A 171 17.63 11.87 39.71
C GLY A 171 17.01 10.49 39.93
N LEU A 172 15.82 10.29 39.39
CA LEU A 172 15.10 9.03 39.37
C LEU A 172 15.95 7.89 38.80
N ALA A 173 16.43 7.00 39.65
CA ALA A 173 16.83 5.64 39.29
C ALA A 173 15.56 4.77 39.11
N LEU A 174 14.80 5.06 38.06
CA LEU A 174 13.80 4.15 37.48
C LEU A 174 13.82 4.39 35.97
N GLY A 175 14.55 3.52 35.26
CA GLY A 175 14.80 3.59 33.82
C GLY A 175 13.54 3.44 32.98
N GLY A 176 13.49 4.18 31.86
CA GLY A 176 12.42 4.14 30.85
C GLY A 176 11.69 5.48 30.64
N PRO A 177 11.12 6.13 31.67
CA PRO A 177 10.29 7.32 31.49
C PRO A 177 11.08 8.57 31.07
N ALA A 178 12.32 8.75 31.53
CA ALA A 178 13.09 9.99 31.31
C ALA A 178 13.50 10.20 29.83
N ALA A 179 14.04 9.17 29.17
CA ALA A 179 14.35 9.21 27.74
C ALA A 179 13.09 9.42 26.87
N LEU A 180 11.97 8.79 27.25
CA LEU A 180 10.67 8.99 26.61
C LEU A 180 10.17 10.43 26.78
N LEU A 181 10.23 10.99 28.00
CA LEU A 181 9.85 12.37 28.29
C LEU A 181 10.76 13.39 27.58
N ALA A 182 12.06 13.14 27.52
CA ALA A 182 13.04 13.96 26.79
C ALA A 182 12.81 13.90 25.27
N ALA A 183 12.39 12.75 24.74
CA ALA A 183 12.00 12.60 23.35
C ALA A 183 10.67 13.31 23.02
N LEU A 184 9.68 13.22 23.91
CA LEU A 184 8.38 13.90 23.79
C LEU A 184 8.51 15.43 23.78
N GLY A 185 9.53 15.97 24.45
CA GLY A 185 9.85 17.41 24.46
C GLY A 185 10.54 17.95 23.20
N ARG A 186 10.88 17.12 22.20
CA ARG A 186 11.49 17.59 20.94
C ARG A 186 10.44 18.34 20.09
N ALA A 187 10.85 19.47 19.52
CA ALA A 187 9.98 20.36 18.75
C ALA A 187 9.16 19.61 17.69
N ARG A 188 7.83 19.76 17.72
CA ARG A 188 6.90 19.19 16.75
C ARG A 188 7.07 19.90 15.40
N THR A 189 7.84 19.30 14.49
CA THR A 189 8.23 19.89 13.19
C THR A 189 7.13 19.87 12.12
N GLY A 190 5.84 19.81 12.49
CA GLY A 190 4.73 19.70 11.52
C GLY A 190 4.76 18.43 10.65
N ARG A 191 5.69 17.49 10.92
CA ARG A 191 5.86 16.18 10.28
C ARG A 191 6.09 15.11 11.35
N MET A 192 5.75 13.86 11.06
CA MET A 192 5.99 12.75 11.98
C MET A 192 7.50 12.40 11.96
N GLY A 193 8.11 12.32 13.14
CA GLY A 193 9.44 11.73 13.31
C GLY A 193 9.36 10.21 13.51
N ASP A 194 10.46 9.51 13.21
CA ASP A 194 10.59 8.11 13.62
C ASP A 194 10.61 7.97 15.15
N ILE A 195 10.34 6.75 15.63
CA ILE A 195 10.12 6.47 17.06
C ILE A 195 11.14 5.48 17.60
N VAL A 196 12.17 5.14 16.81
CA VAL A 196 13.04 3.99 17.06
C VAL A 196 13.69 4.06 18.45
N ASP A 197 14.07 5.26 18.89
CA ASP A 197 14.66 5.49 20.21
C ASP A 197 13.68 5.34 21.40
N THR A 198 12.37 5.29 21.12
CA THR A 198 11.28 5.32 22.10
C THR A 198 10.28 4.18 21.95
N ILE A 199 10.55 3.19 21.08
CA ILE A 199 9.71 2.00 20.92
C ILE A 199 9.58 1.30 22.26
N GLN A 200 8.33 1.07 22.68
CA GLN A 200 8.02 0.33 23.89
C GLN A 200 7.94 -1.18 23.63
N ARG A 201 8.04 -1.99 24.68
CA ARG A 201 7.95 -3.46 24.57
C ARG A 201 6.70 -3.94 23.83
N GLU A 202 5.50 -3.44 24.19
CA GLU A 202 4.24 -3.81 23.52
C GLU A 202 4.24 -3.44 22.03
N GLN A 203 4.91 -2.34 21.66
CA GLN A 203 5.03 -1.88 20.29
C GLN A 203 6.02 -2.74 19.51
N ASP A 204 7.16 -3.12 20.09
CA ASP A 204 8.13 -4.00 19.45
C ASP A 204 7.57 -5.42 19.19
N GLU A 205 6.74 -5.94 20.10
CA GLU A 205 6.00 -7.21 19.90
C GLU A 205 5.12 -7.16 18.64
N ILE A 206 4.38 -6.06 18.45
CA ILE A 206 3.55 -5.81 17.26
C ILE A 206 4.44 -5.65 16.02
N ILE A 207 5.52 -4.85 16.11
CA ILE A 207 6.42 -4.58 14.98
C ILE A 207 7.04 -5.88 14.46
N ARG A 208 7.51 -6.76 15.35
CA ARG A 208 8.22 -8.00 14.96
C ARG A 208 7.33 -9.21 14.68
N THR A 209 6.01 -9.07 14.81
CA THR A 209 5.06 -10.16 14.47
C THR A 209 5.28 -10.65 13.02
N ASP A 210 5.15 -11.95 12.79
CA ASP A 210 5.42 -12.57 11.47
C ASP A 210 4.62 -11.93 10.32
N LEU A 211 5.16 -11.99 9.09
CA LEU A 211 4.51 -11.45 7.89
C LEU A 211 3.18 -12.15 7.57
N ASN A 212 3.05 -13.45 7.79
CA ASN A 212 1.96 -14.25 7.24
C ASN A 212 0.64 -14.18 8.03
N THR A 213 0.30 -13.02 8.60
CA THR A 213 -0.89 -12.82 9.44
C THR A 213 -1.72 -11.59 9.00
N ILE A 214 -2.94 -11.49 9.53
CA ILE A 214 -3.66 -10.21 9.63
C ILE A 214 -3.53 -9.73 11.07
N LEU A 215 -2.85 -8.60 11.25
CA LEU A 215 -2.66 -7.98 12.54
C LEU A 215 -3.60 -6.79 12.66
N LEU A 216 -4.53 -6.86 13.60
CA LEU A 216 -5.40 -5.74 13.96
C LEU A 216 -4.84 -5.08 15.21
N VAL A 217 -4.43 -3.82 15.09
CA VAL A 217 -3.88 -3.02 16.18
C VAL A 217 -4.88 -1.93 16.55
N GLN A 218 -5.50 -2.08 17.70
CA GLN A 218 -6.39 -1.07 18.28
C GLN A 218 -5.67 -0.30 19.38
N GLY A 219 -6.01 0.96 19.61
CA GLY A 219 -5.49 1.73 20.74
C GLY A 219 -6.05 3.15 20.76
N GLY A 220 -6.05 3.81 21.91
CA GLY A 220 -6.55 5.18 22.07
C GLY A 220 -5.71 6.25 21.36
N PRO A 221 -6.08 7.54 21.46
CA PRO A 221 -5.24 8.63 20.98
C PRO A 221 -3.89 8.65 21.70
N GLY A 222 -2.82 8.90 20.96
CA GLY A 222 -1.48 9.09 21.54
C GLY A 222 -0.72 7.82 21.93
N THR A 223 -1.26 6.63 21.67
CA THR A 223 -0.59 5.32 21.87
C THR A 223 0.48 4.99 20.81
N GLY A 224 0.56 5.78 19.74
CA GLY A 224 1.58 5.61 18.69
C GLY A 224 1.22 4.62 17.57
N LYS A 225 -0.02 4.13 17.51
CA LYS A 225 -0.60 3.27 16.46
C LYS A 225 0.02 3.41 15.05
N THR A 226 -0.10 4.58 14.43
CA THR A 226 0.45 4.87 13.09
C THR A 226 1.95 4.63 13.03
N ALA A 227 2.70 5.10 14.04
CA ALA A 227 4.15 4.92 14.07
C ALA A 227 4.50 3.44 14.17
N VAL A 228 3.81 2.68 15.02
CA VAL A 228 3.96 1.22 15.13
C VAL A 228 3.70 0.54 13.78
N ALA A 229 2.65 0.95 13.05
CA ALA A 229 2.32 0.42 11.72
C ALA A 229 3.45 0.65 10.70
N LEU A 230 4.01 1.85 10.67
CA LEU A 230 5.10 2.22 9.75
C LEU A 230 6.41 1.50 10.11
N HIS A 231 6.75 1.43 11.40
CA HIS A 231 7.95 0.72 11.84
C HIS A 231 7.81 -0.79 11.62
N ARG A 232 6.60 -1.34 11.73
CA ARG A 232 6.29 -2.70 11.30
C ARG A 232 6.53 -2.89 9.81
N ALA A 233 6.06 -1.99 8.95
CA ALA A 233 6.30 -2.07 7.51
C ALA A 233 7.81 -2.09 7.19
N ALA A 234 8.60 -1.25 7.87
CA ALA A 234 10.05 -1.24 7.76
C ALA A 234 10.67 -2.57 8.21
N TYR A 235 10.32 -3.06 9.40
CA TYR A 235 10.78 -4.36 9.89
C TYR A 235 10.46 -5.51 8.90
N LEU A 236 9.26 -5.52 8.31
CA LEU A 236 8.86 -6.53 7.35
C LEU A 236 9.68 -6.45 6.06
N LEU A 237 9.97 -5.25 5.57
CA LEU A 237 10.81 -5.02 4.39
C LEU A 237 12.27 -5.44 4.63
N TYR A 238 12.78 -5.28 5.84
CA TYR A 238 14.09 -5.78 6.22
C TYR A 238 14.11 -7.32 6.34
N THR A 239 13.22 -7.88 7.15
CA THR A 239 13.22 -9.32 7.50
C THR A 239 12.77 -10.20 6.33
N TYR A 240 11.81 -9.74 5.52
CA TYR A 240 11.21 -10.50 4.42
C TYR A 240 11.49 -9.86 3.05
N ARG A 241 12.62 -9.15 2.92
CA ARG A 241 13.00 -8.39 1.71
C ARG A 241 12.79 -9.16 0.41
N ALA A 242 13.39 -10.35 0.29
CA ALA A 242 13.31 -11.17 -0.93
C ALA A 242 11.89 -11.63 -1.27
N THR A 243 10.99 -11.73 -0.28
CA THR A 243 9.59 -12.08 -0.49
C THR A 243 8.79 -10.86 -0.94
N LEU A 244 8.94 -9.74 -0.24
CA LEU A 244 8.20 -8.52 -0.54
C LEU A 244 8.65 -7.86 -1.85
N GLU A 245 9.94 -7.88 -2.19
CA GLU A 245 10.42 -7.39 -3.49
C GLU A 245 9.76 -8.14 -4.67
N ARG A 246 9.56 -9.45 -4.55
CA ARG A 246 8.84 -10.25 -5.56
C ARG A 246 7.34 -9.96 -5.59
N GLN A 247 6.76 -9.64 -4.44
CA GLN A 247 5.33 -9.34 -4.26
C GLN A 247 5.02 -7.84 -4.33
N ARG A 248 5.89 -7.05 -4.98
CA ARG A 248 5.70 -5.61 -5.21
C ARG A 248 5.59 -4.75 -3.94
N GLY A 249 6.26 -5.15 -2.88
CA GLY A 249 6.50 -4.35 -1.68
C GLY A 249 5.30 -4.22 -0.76
N VAL A 250 5.25 -3.10 -0.05
CA VAL A 250 4.22 -2.78 0.95
C VAL A 250 3.37 -1.60 0.47
N LEU A 251 2.05 -1.72 0.59
CA LEU A 251 1.12 -0.62 0.37
C LEU A 251 0.70 -0.04 1.72
N VAL A 252 0.86 1.26 1.93
CA VAL A 252 0.36 1.97 3.10
C VAL A 252 -0.77 2.88 2.67
N VAL A 253 -1.95 2.65 3.23
CA VAL A 253 -3.17 3.40 2.96
C VAL A 253 -3.51 4.25 4.18
N GLY A 254 -3.57 5.57 4.01
CA GLY A 254 -4.00 6.50 5.05
C GLY A 254 -5.29 7.24 4.70
N PRO A 255 -5.82 8.02 5.67
CA PRO A 255 -7.13 8.67 5.57
C PRO A 255 -7.19 9.79 4.53
N ASN A 256 -6.12 10.58 4.35
CA ASN A 256 -6.13 11.71 3.42
C ASN A 256 -4.71 12.10 2.95
N PRO A 257 -4.58 12.87 1.84
CA PRO A 257 -3.27 13.20 1.28
C PRO A 257 -2.39 14.06 2.20
N VAL A 258 -2.97 14.92 3.05
CA VAL A 258 -2.21 15.75 4.01
C VAL A 258 -1.53 14.86 5.04
N PHE A 259 -2.26 13.87 5.56
CA PHE A 259 -1.72 12.85 6.45
C PHE A 259 -0.62 12.03 5.79
N MET A 260 -0.79 11.64 4.51
CA MET A 260 0.27 10.95 3.77
C MET A 260 1.54 11.80 3.66
N GLY A 261 1.40 13.10 3.44
CA GLY A 261 2.52 14.05 3.47
C GLY A 261 3.16 14.21 4.86
N TYR A 262 2.36 14.12 5.93
CA TYR A 262 2.83 14.17 7.31
C TYR A 262 3.67 12.95 7.71
N ILE A 263 3.28 11.75 7.27
CA ILE A 263 4.01 10.49 7.56
C ILE A 263 5.11 10.15 6.56
N GLY A 264 5.12 10.82 5.40
CA GLY A 264 5.98 10.45 4.26
C GLY A 264 7.48 10.42 4.54
N ASN A 265 7.94 11.06 5.61
CA ASN A 265 9.35 11.11 5.99
C ASN A 265 9.82 9.97 6.91
N VAL A 266 8.89 9.23 7.54
CA VAL A 266 9.24 8.21 8.55
C VAL A 266 9.93 7.00 7.91
N LEU A 267 9.39 6.48 6.81
CA LEU A 267 9.97 5.30 6.15
C LEU A 267 11.29 5.62 5.42
N PRO A 268 11.42 6.75 4.71
CA PRO A 268 12.72 7.16 4.16
C PRO A 268 13.79 7.38 5.23
N SER A 269 13.46 7.95 6.39
CA SER A 269 14.45 8.12 7.47
C SER A 269 14.93 6.79 8.09
N LEU A 270 14.21 5.69 7.84
CA LEU A 270 14.58 4.32 8.19
C LEU A 270 15.33 3.59 7.05
N GLY A 271 15.59 4.28 5.94
CA GLY A 271 16.28 3.75 4.76
C GLY A 271 15.46 2.77 3.93
N GLU A 272 14.12 2.84 3.98
CA GLU A 272 13.26 1.88 3.27
C GLU A 272 12.89 2.35 1.86
N SER A 273 13.11 1.45 0.88
CA SER A 273 12.62 1.57 -0.49
C SER A 273 11.65 0.42 -0.78
N GLY A 274 10.57 0.67 -1.54
CA GLY A 274 9.54 -0.34 -1.82
C GLY A 274 8.25 -0.22 -1.01
N VAL A 275 7.97 0.96 -0.44
CA VAL A 275 6.66 1.30 0.12
C VAL A 275 5.92 2.24 -0.82
N THR A 276 4.66 1.93 -1.09
CA THR A 276 3.73 2.84 -1.78
C THR A 276 2.81 3.49 -0.75
N LEU A 277 2.94 4.79 -0.56
CA LEU A 277 2.07 5.60 0.30
C LEU A 277 0.92 6.17 -0.54
N THR A 278 -0.33 5.89 -0.17
CA THR A 278 -1.50 6.39 -0.90
C THR A 278 -2.73 6.53 -0.01
N THR A 279 -3.82 7.04 -0.57
CA THR A 279 -5.14 7.07 0.04
C THR A 279 -6.07 6.09 -0.68
N VAL A 280 -7.21 5.75 -0.08
CA VAL A 280 -8.19 4.86 -0.75
C VAL A 280 -8.71 5.45 -2.05
N THR A 281 -8.86 6.77 -2.13
CA THR A 281 -9.32 7.46 -3.35
C THR A 281 -8.30 7.34 -4.47
N ASP A 282 -7.01 7.50 -4.16
CA ASP A 282 -5.92 7.43 -5.15
C ASP A 282 -5.67 6.00 -5.68
N LEU A 283 -6.18 4.98 -4.99
CA LEU A 283 -6.15 3.60 -5.47
C LEU A 283 -6.97 3.38 -6.75
N VAL A 284 -7.94 4.27 -7.04
CA VAL A 284 -8.80 4.20 -8.23
C VAL A 284 -8.33 5.23 -9.26
N ARG A 285 -7.38 4.81 -10.10
CA ARG A 285 -6.72 5.69 -11.07
C ARG A 285 -7.65 6.12 -12.22
N GLY A 286 -7.35 7.27 -12.82
CA GLY A 286 -8.01 7.76 -14.03
C GLY A 286 -9.40 8.39 -13.80
N VAL A 287 -9.74 8.72 -12.55
CA VAL A 287 -10.99 9.39 -12.19
C VAL A 287 -10.67 10.60 -11.32
N ALA A 288 -11.04 11.79 -11.77
CA ALA A 288 -10.86 13.01 -11.00
C ALA A 288 -12.10 13.30 -10.14
N VAL A 289 -11.92 13.34 -8.83
CA VAL A 289 -12.98 13.73 -7.89
C VAL A 289 -13.19 15.23 -7.95
N ARG A 290 -14.42 15.63 -8.28
CA ARG A 290 -14.83 17.04 -8.42
C ARG A 290 -16.19 17.34 -7.77
N GLY A 291 -16.95 16.30 -7.45
CA GLY A 291 -18.25 16.42 -6.80
C GLY A 291 -18.14 16.43 -5.28
N LYS A 292 -19.18 16.95 -4.64
CA LYS A 292 -19.47 16.77 -3.21
C LYS A 292 -20.83 16.12 -3.08
N GLU A 293 -21.04 15.35 -2.02
CA GLU A 293 -22.32 14.72 -1.71
C GLU A 293 -22.64 14.79 -0.21
N SER A 294 -23.88 14.49 0.14
CA SER A 294 -24.29 14.36 1.54
C SER A 294 -23.73 13.09 2.17
N ASP A 295 -23.58 13.11 3.49
CA ASP A 295 -23.12 11.95 4.27
C ASP A 295 -24.04 10.75 4.10
N GLU A 296 -25.36 10.97 4.03
CA GLU A 296 -26.36 9.92 3.76
C GLU A 296 -26.13 9.23 2.41
N LEU A 297 -25.80 9.99 1.37
CA LEU A 297 -25.54 9.43 0.04
C LEU A 297 -24.20 8.70 0.00
N ALA A 298 -23.16 9.25 0.64
CA ALA A 298 -21.87 8.60 0.79
C ALA A 298 -21.99 7.28 1.56
N GLN A 299 -22.79 7.25 2.64
CA GLN A 299 -23.08 6.04 3.42
C GLN A 299 -23.79 4.98 2.58
N LEU A 300 -24.84 5.37 1.83
CA LEU A 300 -25.56 4.46 0.94
C LEU A 300 -24.64 3.87 -0.14
N LYS A 301 -23.78 4.68 -0.75
CA LYS A 301 -22.79 4.20 -1.73
C LYS A 301 -21.70 3.33 -1.09
N GLY A 302 -21.37 3.59 0.17
CA GLY A 302 -20.40 2.82 0.95
C GLY A 302 -20.90 1.46 1.43
N ASP A 303 -22.22 1.23 1.40
CA ASP A 303 -22.88 0.00 1.86
C ASP A 303 -22.51 -1.22 1.00
N ILE A 304 -22.28 -2.36 1.66
CA ILE A 304 -21.96 -3.64 1.02
C ILE A 304 -23.03 -4.10 0.01
N ARG A 305 -24.30 -3.72 0.23
CA ARG A 305 -25.43 -4.01 -0.69
C ARG A 305 -25.16 -3.51 -2.10
N MET A 306 -24.38 -2.43 -2.25
CA MET A 306 -24.05 -1.87 -3.56
C MET A 306 -23.25 -2.82 -4.46
N GLN A 307 -22.52 -3.79 -3.89
CA GLN A 307 -21.87 -4.85 -4.68
C GLN A 307 -22.89 -5.59 -5.56
N GLU A 308 -24.00 -6.03 -4.98
CA GLU A 308 -25.04 -6.76 -5.69
C GLU A 308 -25.79 -5.85 -6.67
N VAL A 309 -26.03 -4.59 -6.29
CA VAL A 309 -26.66 -3.59 -7.17
C VAL A 309 -25.83 -3.38 -8.44
N ILE A 310 -24.50 -3.24 -8.33
CA ILE A 310 -23.61 -3.08 -9.50
C ILE A 310 -23.62 -4.36 -10.35
N ALA A 311 -23.58 -5.54 -9.73
CA ALA A 311 -23.64 -6.81 -10.45
C ALA A 311 -24.96 -6.95 -11.25
N ARG A 312 -26.09 -6.59 -10.64
CA ARG A 312 -27.41 -6.57 -11.31
C ARG A 312 -27.48 -5.51 -12.40
N ALA A 313 -26.93 -4.32 -12.17
CA ALA A 313 -26.83 -3.26 -13.17
C ALA A 313 -26.05 -3.74 -14.40
N LEU A 314 -24.94 -4.45 -14.22
CA LEU A 314 -24.19 -5.07 -15.31
C LEU A 314 -25.00 -6.16 -16.02
N ALA A 315 -25.77 -6.97 -15.29
CA ALA A 315 -26.62 -8.01 -15.88
C ALA A 315 -27.67 -7.43 -16.83
N THR A 316 -28.18 -6.21 -16.58
CA THR A 316 -29.10 -5.51 -17.51
C THR A 316 -28.48 -5.18 -18.86
N ARG A 317 -27.14 -5.12 -18.94
CA ARG A 317 -26.37 -4.85 -20.18
C ARG A 317 -26.17 -6.09 -21.03
N GLN A 318 -26.41 -7.27 -20.48
CA GLN A 318 -26.25 -8.57 -21.15
C GLN A 318 -27.63 -9.07 -21.60
N ARG A 319 -28.09 -8.59 -22.76
CA ARG A 319 -29.48 -8.77 -23.21
C ARG A 319 -29.59 -9.27 -24.64
N ALA A 320 -30.60 -10.08 -24.90
CA ALA A 320 -30.96 -10.48 -26.26
C ALA A 320 -31.54 -9.31 -27.06
N LEU A 321 -31.62 -9.47 -28.39
CA LEU A 321 -32.38 -8.55 -29.22
C LEU A 321 -33.89 -8.66 -28.91
N ARG A 322 -34.62 -7.55 -29.13
CA ARG A 322 -36.09 -7.51 -28.99
C ARG A 322 -36.82 -7.76 -30.31
N LYS A 323 -36.13 -7.57 -31.43
CA LYS A 323 -36.66 -7.68 -32.80
C LYS A 323 -35.58 -8.29 -33.67
N ILE A 324 -35.98 -8.91 -34.77
CA ILE A 324 -35.06 -9.40 -35.79
C ILE A 324 -34.26 -8.22 -36.34
N MET A 325 -32.96 -8.44 -36.55
CA MET A 325 -32.07 -7.47 -37.18
C MET A 325 -31.38 -8.09 -38.38
N ASP A 326 -31.20 -7.27 -39.42
CA ASP A 326 -30.61 -7.68 -40.67
C ASP A 326 -29.12 -7.31 -40.73
N VAL A 327 -28.32 -8.22 -41.27
CA VAL A 327 -26.88 -8.05 -41.52
C VAL A 327 -26.65 -8.25 -43.03
N PRO A 328 -26.57 -7.16 -43.81
CA PRO A 328 -26.18 -7.25 -45.21
C PRO A 328 -24.76 -7.79 -45.35
N PHE A 329 -24.57 -8.87 -46.09
CA PHE A 329 -23.26 -9.49 -46.31
C PHE A 329 -23.19 -10.21 -47.66
N GLY A 330 -22.28 -9.76 -48.53
CA GLY A 330 -22.19 -10.26 -49.91
C GLY A 330 -23.53 -10.08 -50.65
N ARG A 331 -24.02 -11.15 -51.28
CA ARG A 331 -25.30 -11.17 -52.00
C ARG A 331 -26.53 -11.44 -51.12
N PHE A 332 -26.35 -11.65 -49.82
CA PHE A 332 -27.44 -12.04 -48.92
C PHE A 332 -27.65 -11.04 -47.79
N VAL A 333 -28.90 -10.98 -47.32
CA VAL A 333 -29.24 -10.33 -46.06
C VAL A 333 -29.42 -11.42 -45.01
N LEU A 334 -28.45 -11.52 -44.11
CA LEU A 334 -28.47 -12.47 -43.02
C LEU A 334 -29.37 -11.94 -41.89
N LYS A 335 -30.11 -12.82 -41.22
CA LYS A 335 -31.07 -12.46 -40.18
C LYS A 335 -30.57 -12.94 -38.82
N VAL A 336 -30.56 -12.04 -37.85
CA VAL A 336 -30.26 -12.34 -36.44
C VAL A 336 -31.55 -12.27 -35.63
N THR A 337 -31.94 -13.38 -35.02
CA THR A 337 -33.20 -13.49 -34.28
C THR A 337 -33.04 -13.23 -32.76
N PRO A 338 -34.12 -12.82 -32.07
CA PRO A 338 -34.15 -12.77 -30.60
C PRO A 338 -33.79 -14.11 -29.94
N GLU A 339 -34.26 -15.23 -30.48
CA GLU A 339 -34.06 -16.57 -29.93
C GLU A 339 -32.58 -16.99 -30.01
N GLU A 340 -31.95 -16.77 -31.16
CA GLU A 340 -30.52 -17.05 -31.36
C GLU A 340 -29.66 -16.20 -30.41
N THR A 341 -29.93 -14.90 -30.33
CA THR A 341 -29.16 -13.99 -29.47
C THR A 341 -29.37 -14.29 -27.99
N LYS A 342 -30.57 -14.69 -27.58
CA LYS A 342 -30.84 -15.17 -26.22
C LYS A 342 -30.00 -16.40 -25.89
N ALA A 343 -29.98 -17.40 -26.78
CA ALA A 343 -29.17 -18.60 -26.57
C ALA A 343 -27.66 -18.29 -26.46
N ILE A 344 -27.15 -17.37 -27.30
CA ILE A 344 -25.74 -16.94 -27.26
C ILE A 344 -25.43 -16.22 -25.94
N VAL A 345 -26.27 -15.26 -25.54
CA VAL A 345 -26.09 -14.50 -24.29
C VAL A 345 -26.15 -15.42 -23.07
N ASP A 346 -27.11 -16.33 -23.01
CA ASP A 346 -27.26 -17.26 -21.89
C ASP A 346 -26.06 -18.21 -21.77
N ARG A 347 -25.52 -18.69 -22.90
CA ARG A 347 -24.26 -19.47 -22.88
C ARG A 347 -23.08 -18.64 -22.40
N ALA A 348 -22.95 -17.39 -22.84
CA ALA A 348 -21.86 -16.51 -22.40
C ALA A 348 -21.96 -16.14 -20.90
N LYS A 349 -23.16 -16.02 -20.36
CA LYS A 349 -23.41 -15.80 -18.92
C LYS A 349 -22.91 -16.96 -18.06
N ARG A 350 -23.14 -18.21 -18.50
CA ARG A 350 -22.72 -19.43 -17.77
C ARG A 350 -21.21 -19.66 -17.74
N ARG A 351 -20.46 -19.10 -18.69
CA ARG A 351 -18.99 -19.20 -18.67
C ARG A 351 -18.43 -18.38 -17.48
N GLY A 352 -17.28 -18.75 -16.94
CA GLY A 352 -16.58 -17.93 -15.94
C GLY A 352 -15.87 -16.69 -16.56
N GLY A 353 -15.41 -15.77 -15.72
CA GLY A 353 -14.58 -14.61 -16.12
C GLY A 353 -15.31 -13.25 -16.11
N GLN A 354 -14.69 -12.22 -16.69
CA GLN A 354 -15.21 -10.85 -16.65
C GLN A 354 -16.00 -10.48 -17.92
N HIS A 355 -16.85 -9.46 -17.85
CA HIS A 355 -17.78 -9.10 -18.93
C HIS A 355 -17.09 -8.71 -20.25
N ASN A 356 -16.14 -7.79 -20.22
CA ASN A 356 -15.44 -7.29 -21.42
C ASN A 356 -14.64 -8.40 -22.12
N PRO A 357 -13.85 -9.25 -21.43
CA PRO A 357 -13.20 -10.40 -22.06
C PRO A 357 -14.16 -11.38 -22.74
N ARG A 358 -15.31 -11.67 -22.10
CA ARG A 358 -16.34 -12.59 -22.65
C ARG A 358 -17.00 -12.08 -23.92
N ARG A 359 -16.93 -10.78 -24.20
CA ARG A 359 -17.44 -10.17 -25.44
C ARG A 359 -16.89 -10.86 -26.70
N SER A 360 -15.63 -11.28 -26.66
CA SER A 360 -15.00 -11.99 -27.79
C SER A 360 -15.68 -13.33 -28.10
N VAL A 361 -16.14 -14.04 -27.08
CA VAL A 361 -16.86 -15.31 -27.21
C VAL A 361 -18.23 -15.08 -27.82
N VAL A 362 -18.97 -14.09 -27.31
CA VAL A 362 -20.28 -13.70 -27.87
C VAL A 362 -20.15 -13.33 -29.35
N GLY A 363 -19.14 -12.53 -29.69
CA GLY A 363 -18.87 -12.17 -31.08
C GLY A 363 -18.55 -13.37 -31.97
N ARG A 364 -17.76 -14.34 -31.47
CA ARG A 364 -17.44 -15.56 -32.21
C ARG A 364 -18.67 -16.44 -32.45
N GLU A 365 -19.49 -16.65 -31.41
CA GLU A 365 -20.72 -17.45 -31.55
C GLU A 365 -21.73 -16.79 -32.50
N LEU A 366 -21.86 -15.46 -32.46
CA LEU A 366 -22.71 -14.73 -33.40
C LEU A 366 -22.17 -14.79 -34.84
N ALA A 367 -20.86 -14.62 -35.03
CA ALA A 367 -20.24 -14.69 -36.35
C ALA A 367 -20.38 -16.09 -36.96
N ARG A 368 -20.20 -17.14 -36.15
CA ARG A 368 -20.40 -18.53 -36.57
C ARG A 368 -21.84 -18.80 -37.01
N ALA A 369 -22.83 -18.36 -36.23
CA ALA A 369 -24.24 -18.53 -36.60
C ALA A 369 -24.59 -17.85 -37.93
N LEU A 370 -24.06 -16.64 -38.16
CA LEU A 370 -24.22 -15.92 -39.42
C LEU A 370 -23.49 -16.59 -40.59
N ALA A 371 -22.28 -17.10 -40.36
CA ALA A 371 -21.52 -17.84 -41.35
C ALA A 371 -22.24 -19.14 -41.75
N ASP A 372 -22.82 -19.86 -40.80
CA ASP A 372 -23.62 -21.06 -41.06
C ASP A 372 -24.86 -20.72 -41.90
N GLN A 373 -25.58 -19.64 -41.57
CA GLN A 373 -26.72 -19.18 -42.36
C GLN A 373 -26.31 -18.79 -43.79
N TYR A 374 -25.14 -18.17 -43.98
CA TYR A 374 -24.60 -17.84 -45.30
C TYR A 374 -24.28 -19.11 -46.09
N ARG A 375 -23.60 -20.11 -45.49
CA ARG A 375 -23.26 -21.39 -46.12
C ARG A 375 -24.51 -22.15 -46.57
N THR A 376 -25.54 -22.21 -45.73
CA THR A 376 -26.81 -22.87 -46.07
C THR A 376 -27.50 -22.21 -47.26
N ARG A 377 -27.44 -20.87 -47.39
CA ARG A 377 -28.08 -20.14 -48.49
C ARG A 377 -27.23 -20.07 -49.75
N SER A 378 -25.91 -20.06 -49.64
CA SER A 378 -25.03 -20.00 -50.80
C SER A 378 -25.01 -21.30 -51.59
N GLY A 379 -25.32 -22.44 -50.96
CA GLY A 379 -25.22 -23.78 -51.56
C GLY A 379 -23.79 -24.22 -51.83
N VAL A 380 -22.81 -23.43 -51.36
CA VAL A 380 -21.38 -23.64 -51.59
C VAL A 380 -20.83 -24.49 -50.44
N THR A 381 -20.34 -25.70 -50.75
CA THR A 381 -19.46 -26.48 -49.86
C THR A 381 -18.16 -25.70 -49.62
N ALA A 382 -17.51 -25.91 -48.47
CA ALA A 382 -16.39 -25.11 -47.98
C ALA A 382 -15.20 -24.92 -48.97
N GLU A 383 -15.16 -25.69 -50.06
CA GLU A 383 -14.12 -25.72 -51.08
C GLU A 383 -14.27 -24.70 -52.23
N HIS A 384 -15.41 -24.01 -52.39
CA HIS A 384 -15.64 -23.10 -53.55
C HIS A 384 -15.92 -21.63 -53.18
N LEU A 385 -15.52 -21.19 -51.98
CA LEU A 385 -15.57 -19.76 -51.67
C LEU A 385 -14.29 -19.11 -52.20
N GLU A 386 -14.41 -18.21 -53.18
CA GLU A 386 -13.41 -17.17 -53.51
C GLU A 386 -13.26 -16.15 -52.35
N ILE A 387 -13.23 -16.64 -51.10
CA ILE A 387 -12.86 -15.92 -49.88
C ILE A 387 -11.47 -16.45 -49.46
N GLU A 388 -10.64 -16.84 -50.43
CA GLU A 388 -9.22 -17.16 -50.22
C GLU A 388 -8.38 -15.90 -49.97
N GLU A 389 -8.92 -14.69 -50.22
CA GLU A 389 -8.18 -13.42 -50.05
C GLU A 389 -8.39 -12.71 -48.70
N VAL A 390 -9.27 -13.21 -47.81
CA VAL A 390 -9.45 -12.62 -46.47
C VAL A 390 -8.73 -13.45 -45.43
N GLU A 391 -7.59 -12.93 -44.96
CA GLU A 391 -6.85 -13.45 -43.81
C GLU A 391 -7.81 -13.59 -42.60
N GLY A 392 -8.22 -14.82 -42.25
CA GLY A 392 -9.16 -15.11 -41.16
C GLY A 392 -10.54 -15.69 -41.54
N GLY A 393 -10.86 -15.82 -42.84
CA GLY A 393 -12.05 -16.54 -43.33
C GLY A 393 -13.40 -15.82 -43.16
N LEU A 394 -14.50 -16.52 -43.50
CA LEU A 394 -15.87 -15.97 -43.58
C LEU A 394 -16.36 -15.31 -42.27
N GLU A 395 -16.02 -15.88 -41.11
CA GLU A 395 -16.43 -15.33 -39.82
C GLU A 395 -15.80 -13.96 -39.57
N GLU A 396 -14.52 -13.77 -39.92
CA GLU A 396 -13.85 -12.48 -39.75
C GLU A 396 -14.41 -11.41 -40.71
N ALA A 397 -14.67 -11.80 -41.96
CA ALA A 397 -15.30 -10.92 -42.94
C ALA A 397 -16.67 -10.38 -42.43
N ILE A 398 -17.49 -11.23 -41.81
CA ILE A 398 -18.77 -10.82 -41.22
C ILE A 398 -18.56 -9.87 -40.03
N ARG A 399 -17.54 -10.11 -39.19
CA ARG A 399 -17.26 -9.31 -37.98
C ARG A 399 -16.86 -7.86 -38.28
N VAL A 400 -16.31 -7.60 -39.47
CA VAL A 400 -15.92 -6.25 -39.89
C VAL A 400 -17.13 -5.37 -40.22
N THR A 401 -18.28 -5.97 -40.57
CA THR A 401 -19.49 -5.23 -40.97
C THR A 401 -20.04 -4.34 -39.86
N ALA A 402 -20.57 -3.17 -40.24
CA ALA A 402 -21.16 -2.22 -39.29
C ALA A 402 -22.40 -2.80 -38.57
N ALA A 403 -23.26 -3.51 -39.31
CA ALA A 403 -24.45 -4.15 -38.74
C ALA A 403 -24.10 -5.19 -37.67
N PHE A 404 -23.08 -6.03 -37.92
CA PHE A 404 -22.57 -6.97 -36.92
C PHE A 404 -22.07 -6.24 -35.67
N LYS A 405 -21.22 -5.22 -35.83
CA LYS A 405 -20.69 -4.43 -34.70
C LYS A 405 -21.80 -3.77 -33.87
N GLN A 406 -22.85 -3.25 -34.52
CA GLN A 406 -24.01 -2.66 -33.87
C GLN A 406 -24.82 -3.68 -33.07
N ILE A 407 -25.14 -4.85 -33.66
CA ILE A 407 -25.84 -5.94 -32.98
C ILE A 407 -25.02 -6.39 -31.77
N LEU A 408 -23.74 -6.64 -31.99
CA LEU A 408 -22.83 -7.11 -30.97
C LEU A 408 -22.67 -6.06 -29.85
N GLN A 409 -22.65 -4.75 -30.14
CA GLN A 409 -22.68 -3.69 -29.12
C GLN A 409 -24.01 -3.62 -28.37
N ARG A 410 -25.14 -3.94 -29.01
CA ARG A 410 -26.48 -3.90 -28.39
C ARG A 410 -26.73 -5.05 -27.41
N ILE A 411 -26.21 -6.25 -27.73
CA ILE A 411 -26.41 -7.45 -26.91
C ILE A 411 -25.36 -7.60 -25.80
N TRP A 412 -24.15 -7.07 -26.02
CA TRP A 412 -23.02 -7.20 -25.09
C TRP A 412 -22.06 -5.99 -25.20
N PRO A 413 -22.45 -4.79 -24.77
CA PRO A 413 -21.64 -3.58 -24.95
C PRO A 413 -20.27 -3.70 -24.28
N ARG A 414 -19.26 -3.00 -24.80
CA ARG A 414 -17.97 -2.87 -24.11
C ARG A 414 -17.95 -1.60 -23.28
N LEU A 415 -17.85 -1.72 -21.96
CA LEU A 415 -18.04 -0.62 -21.00
C LEU A 415 -16.81 -0.41 -20.11
N THR A 416 -16.61 0.82 -19.63
CA THR A 416 -15.77 1.15 -18.47
C THR A 416 -16.60 1.15 -17.18
N GLY A 417 -15.94 1.18 -16.01
CA GLY A 417 -16.65 1.32 -14.73
C GLY A 417 -17.43 2.62 -14.67
N GLN A 418 -16.85 3.71 -15.19
CA GLN A 418 -17.46 5.03 -15.28
C GLN A 418 -18.71 5.01 -16.19
N ASP A 419 -18.66 4.33 -17.34
CA ASP A 419 -19.83 4.16 -18.23
C ASP A 419 -20.98 3.45 -17.51
N LEU A 420 -20.68 2.39 -16.76
CA LEU A 420 -21.69 1.61 -16.06
C LEU A 420 -22.38 2.43 -14.97
N LEU A 421 -21.62 3.17 -14.16
CA LEU A 421 -22.18 4.02 -13.10
C LEU A 421 -22.91 5.23 -13.66
N HIS A 422 -22.37 5.88 -14.69
CA HIS A 422 -23.03 7.02 -15.34
C HIS A 422 -24.40 6.64 -15.87
N ASP A 423 -24.51 5.52 -16.58
CA ASP A 423 -25.80 5.08 -17.06
C ASP A 423 -26.72 4.58 -15.92
N LEU A 424 -26.17 3.97 -14.85
CA LEU A 424 -26.96 3.50 -13.71
C LEU A 424 -27.61 4.67 -12.97
N PHE A 425 -26.81 5.63 -12.51
CA PHE A 425 -27.31 6.80 -11.78
C PHE A 425 -28.04 7.80 -12.69
N GLY A 426 -27.75 7.81 -13.99
CA GLY A 426 -28.41 8.64 -14.98
C GLY A 426 -29.81 8.18 -15.40
N ALA A 427 -30.28 7.01 -14.96
CA ALA A 427 -31.59 6.49 -15.32
C ALA A 427 -32.25 5.71 -14.16
N GLU A 428 -33.21 6.35 -13.50
CA GLU A 428 -33.99 5.76 -12.40
C GLU A 428 -34.58 4.37 -12.72
N PRO A 429 -35.12 4.07 -13.93
CA PRO A 429 -35.59 2.72 -14.23
C PRO A 429 -34.51 1.64 -14.14
N LEU A 430 -33.23 1.98 -14.41
CA LEU A 430 -32.12 1.05 -14.25
C LEU A 430 -31.78 0.83 -12.78
N LEU A 431 -31.79 1.89 -11.97
CA LEU A 431 -31.67 1.78 -10.52
C LEU A 431 -32.77 0.91 -9.92
N ARG A 432 -34.04 1.12 -10.31
CA ARG A 432 -35.17 0.30 -9.84
C ARG A 432 -35.01 -1.18 -10.17
N VAL A 433 -34.50 -1.50 -11.37
CA VAL A 433 -34.26 -2.91 -11.76
C VAL A 433 -33.07 -3.50 -10.99
N ALA A 434 -31.99 -2.73 -10.83
CA ALA A 434 -30.77 -3.20 -10.17
C ALA A 434 -30.92 -3.31 -8.63
N GLY A 435 -31.57 -2.32 -8.02
CA GLY A 435 -31.82 -2.21 -6.58
C GLY A 435 -33.08 -2.93 -6.10
N ARG A 436 -33.82 -3.61 -6.98
CA ARG A 436 -35.04 -4.34 -6.61
C ARG A 436 -34.78 -5.29 -5.43
N ASP A 437 -35.62 -5.21 -4.39
CA ASP A 437 -35.53 -6.03 -3.18
C ASP A 437 -34.21 -5.84 -2.38
N ILE A 438 -33.45 -4.78 -2.67
CA ILE A 438 -32.17 -4.43 -2.01
C ILE A 438 -32.21 -2.99 -1.47
N LEU A 439 -32.72 -2.08 -2.27
CA LEU A 439 -32.85 -0.65 -1.99
C LEU A 439 -34.31 -0.26 -1.86
N THR A 440 -34.59 0.66 -0.96
CA THR A 440 -35.87 1.35 -0.81
C THR A 440 -36.07 2.40 -1.89
N ASP A 441 -37.31 2.87 -2.08
CA ASP A 441 -37.63 3.91 -3.05
C ASP A 441 -36.93 5.24 -2.74
N ASP A 442 -36.74 5.56 -1.46
CA ASP A 442 -36.04 6.76 -1.01
C ASP A 442 -34.54 6.66 -1.31
N GLU A 443 -33.91 5.52 -1.00
CA GLU A 443 -32.50 5.24 -1.36
C GLU A 443 -32.29 5.31 -2.89
N ILE A 444 -33.22 4.77 -3.68
CA ILE A 444 -33.16 4.87 -5.15
C ILE A 444 -33.20 6.33 -5.59
N SER A 445 -34.10 7.13 -5.01
CA SER A 445 -34.25 8.55 -5.34
C SER A 445 -33.00 9.35 -4.99
N LEU A 446 -32.31 9.01 -3.89
CA LEU A 446 -31.04 9.61 -3.48
C LEU A 446 -29.90 9.31 -4.47
N LEU A 447 -29.90 8.15 -5.13
CA LEU A 447 -28.86 7.74 -6.08
C LEU A 447 -29.02 8.35 -7.47
N VAL A 448 -30.19 8.92 -7.80
CA VAL A 448 -30.44 9.49 -9.13
C VAL A 448 -29.58 10.73 -9.34
N ARG A 449 -28.86 10.77 -10.47
CA ARG A 449 -28.01 11.89 -10.89
C ARG A 449 -28.44 12.35 -12.28
N SER A 450 -28.36 13.66 -12.56
CA SER A 450 -28.57 14.17 -13.91
C SER A 450 -27.55 13.60 -14.89
N ARG A 451 -28.00 13.21 -16.08
CA ARG A 451 -27.15 12.63 -17.11
C ARG A 451 -26.30 13.72 -17.78
N SER A 452 -24.97 13.59 -17.68
CA SER A 452 -24.03 14.40 -18.47
C SER A 452 -23.89 13.89 -19.91
N GLU A 453 -23.61 14.79 -20.86
CA GLU A 453 -23.30 14.42 -22.25
C GLU A 453 -21.91 13.80 -22.40
N TYR A 454 -20.92 14.36 -21.69
CA TYR A 454 -19.54 13.88 -21.70
C TYR A 454 -19.14 13.29 -20.35
N MET A 455 -18.31 12.25 -20.39
CA MET A 455 -17.76 11.58 -19.21
C MET A 455 -16.89 12.51 -18.35
N SER A 456 -16.24 13.49 -18.98
CA SER A 456 -15.41 14.51 -18.35
C SER A 456 -16.19 15.48 -17.49
N ASP A 457 -17.50 15.58 -17.67
CA ASP A 457 -18.33 16.60 -17.01
C ASP A 457 -19.03 16.06 -15.78
N ILE A 458 -18.89 14.74 -15.54
CA ILE A 458 -19.51 14.10 -14.39
C ILE A 458 -18.72 14.53 -13.14
N PRO A 459 -19.40 15.12 -12.13
CA PRO A 459 -18.78 15.46 -10.86
C PRO A 459 -18.68 14.20 -9.99
N TRP A 460 -17.71 13.34 -10.28
CA TRP A 460 -17.43 12.15 -9.48
C TRP A 460 -17.10 12.55 -8.03
N THR A 461 -17.64 11.78 -7.08
CA THR A 461 -17.40 11.93 -5.64
C THR A 461 -16.44 10.85 -5.12
N ASP A 462 -15.96 10.98 -3.89
CA ASP A 462 -15.08 9.98 -3.28
C ASP A 462 -15.76 8.60 -3.14
N ALA A 463 -17.05 8.56 -2.78
CA ALA A 463 -17.77 7.30 -2.65
C ALA A 463 -18.03 6.62 -4.01
N ASP A 464 -18.11 7.39 -5.10
CA ASP A 464 -18.22 6.83 -6.46
C ASP A 464 -17.00 5.98 -6.82
N LEU A 465 -15.80 6.32 -6.31
CA LEU A 465 -14.56 5.62 -6.69
C LEU A 465 -14.58 4.14 -6.30
N ALA A 466 -15.08 3.82 -5.11
CA ALA A 466 -15.18 2.42 -4.65
C ALA A 466 -16.17 1.61 -5.51
N LEU A 467 -17.25 2.25 -5.94
CA LEU A 467 -18.22 1.66 -6.86
C LEU A 467 -17.65 1.49 -8.28
N ILE A 468 -16.85 2.44 -8.75
CA ILE A 468 -16.12 2.35 -10.04
C ILE A 468 -15.13 1.18 -10.00
N ASP A 469 -14.40 1.01 -8.90
CA ASP A 469 -13.48 -0.13 -8.71
C ASP A 469 -14.23 -1.47 -8.73
N GLU A 470 -15.38 -1.58 -8.06
CA GLU A 470 -16.23 -2.78 -8.12
C GLU A 470 -16.73 -3.05 -9.55
N ALA A 471 -17.21 -2.02 -10.24
CA ALA A 471 -17.64 -2.13 -11.63
C ALA A 471 -16.49 -2.59 -12.55
N ARG A 472 -15.29 -2.04 -12.36
CA ARG A 472 -14.07 -2.41 -13.09
C ARG A 472 -13.71 -3.88 -12.91
N VAL A 473 -13.85 -4.43 -11.70
CA VAL A 473 -13.59 -5.85 -11.42
C VAL A 473 -14.55 -6.75 -12.18
N LEU A 474 -15.84 -6.41 -12.18
CA LEU A 474 -16.89 -7.17 -12.88
C LEU A 474 -16.76 -7.05 -14.41
N LEU A 475 -16.40 -5.86 -14.88
CA LEU A 475 -16.23 -5.55 -16.29
C LEU A 475 -14.96 -6.20 -16.85
N GLY A 476 -13.85 -6.13 -16.13
CA GLY A 476 -12.55 -6.54 -16.61
C GLY A 476 -11.98 -5.62 -17.70
N PRO A 477 -10.74 -5.89 -18.14
CA PRO A 477 -10.02 -5.00 -19.03
C PRO A 477 -10.73 -4.89 -20.37
N ARG A 478 -10.77 -3.66 -20.91
CA ARG A 478 -11.32 -3.42 -22.25
C ARG A 478 -10.34 -4.00 -23.26
N LYS A 479 -9.07 -3.60 -23.22
CA LYS A 479 -8.04 -4.06 -24.16
C LYS A 479 -7.24 -5.21 -23.53
N LYS A 480 -6.70 -6.12 -24.36
CA LYS A 480 -5.60 -6.96 -23.86
C LYS A 480 -4.42 -6.02 -23.55
N PRO A 481 -3.72 -6.20 -22.41
CA PRO A 481 -2.54 -5.40 -22.11
C PRO A 481 -1.55 -5.54 -23.27
N ARG A 482 -1.17 -4.41 -23.87
CA ARG A 482 -0.11 -4.33 -24.87
C ARG A 482 1.07 -3.68 -24.19
N GLY A 483 2.22 -4.35 -24.20
CA GLY A 483 3.46 -3.69 -23.83
C GLY A 483 3.74 -2.62 -24.88
N HIS A 484 3.63 -1.34 -24.50
CA HIS A 484 4.12 -0.27 -25.33
C HIS A 484 5.55 0.02 -24.90
N SER A 485 6.47 -0.06 -25.85
CA SER A 485 7.79 0.53 -25.67
C SER A 485 7.62 2.02 -25.88
N ARG A 486 7.57 2.80 -24.79
CA ARG A 486 7.60 4.26 -24.90
C ARG A 486 9.01 4.69 -25.25
N VAL A 487 9.09 5.63 -26.19
CA VAL A 487 10.35 6.22 -26.60
C VAL A 487 10.56 7.50 -25.79
N VAL A 488 11.54 7.53 -24.88
CA VAL A 488 11.90 8.74 -24.14
C VAL A 488 12.91 9.52 -24.98
N ASP A 489 12.61 10.79 -25.31
CA ASP A 489 13.55 11.68 -25.98
C ASP A 489 14.76 11.92 -25.07
N SER A 490 15.95 11.66 -25.61
CA SER A 490 17.23 11.91 -24.92
C SER A 490 17.46 13.42 -24.75
N GLU A 491 17.99 13.82 -23.59
CA GLU A 491 18.35 15.22 -23.30
C GLU A 491 19.55 15.73 -24.12
N LEU A 492 20.24 14.86 -24.86
CA LEU A 492 21.40 15.22 -25.69
C LEU A 492 20.96 15.79 -27.05
N THR A 493 21.32 17.04 -27.35
CA THR A 493 21.04 17.67 -28.65
C THR A 493 22.03 17.21 -29.74
N LEU A 494 21.72 17.43 -31.03
CA LEU A 494 22.67 17.16 -32.13
C LEU A 494 23.99 17.92 -31.95
N GLU A 495 23.92 19.14 -31.40
CA GLU A 495 25.08 20.00 -31.17
C GLU A 495 25.99 19.45 -30.06
N ASP A 496 25.41 18.87 -29.00
CA ASP A 496 26.18 18.24 -27.91
C ASP A 496 26.95 17.01 -28.39
N VAL A 497 26.34 16.22 -29.28
CA VAL A 497 26.96 15.03 -29.87
C VAL A 497 28.10 15.41 -30.82
N ASP A 498 27.98 16.51 -31.53
CA ASP A 498 28.98 16.99 -32.50
C ASP A 498 30.28 17.45 -31.83
N GLN A 499 30.22 17.84 -30.55
CA GLN A 499 31.37 18.26 -29.76
C GLN A 499 32.13 17.10 -29.11
N LEU A 500 31.60 15.87 -29.19
CA LEU A 500 32.26 14.70 -28.63
C LEU A 500 33.38 14.17 -29.56
N PRO A 501 34.46 13.60 -29.00
CA PRO A 501 35.47 12.88 -29.78
C PRO A 501 34.83 11.75 -30.60
N ASP A 502 35.40 11.43 -31.78
CA ASP A 502 34.77 10.52 -32.76
C ASP A 502 34.39 9.12 -32.22
N HIS A 503 35.12 8.61 -31.23
CA HIS A 503 34.83 7.34 -30.57
C HIS A 503 33.61 7.39 -29.62
N HIS A 504 33.22 8.59 -29.16
CA HIS A 504 32.04 8.82 -28.30
C HIS A 504 30.82 9.31 -29.10
N ARG A 505 31.03 9.92 -30.27
CA ARG A 505 29.96 10.37 -31.18
C ARG A 505 29.01 9.25 -31.59
N ASP A 506 29.59 8.12 -31.95
CA ASP A 506 28.86 6.94 -32.42
C ASP A 506 28.06 6.25 -31.30
N ALA A 507 28.51 6.40 -30.04
CA ALA A 507 27.80 5.96 -28.85
C ALA A 507 26.67 6.93 -28.49
N ALA A 508 26.90 8.25 -28.56
CA ALA A 508 25.91 9.27 -28.24
C ALA A 508 24.79 9.40 -29.29
N LEU A 509 25.09 9.24 -30.59
CA LEU A 509 24.06 9.09 -31.64
C LEU A 509 23.20 7.84 -31.41
N ARG A 510 23.81 6.76 -30.91
CA ARG A 510 23.09 5.53 -30.55
C ARG A 510 22.31 5.71 -29.26
N GLU A 511 22.80 6.35 -28.21
CA GLU A 511 22.06 6.67 -26.99
C GLU A 511 20.82 7.53 -27.29
N ARG A 512 20.92 8.44 -28.26
CA ARG A 512 19.77 9.18 -28.78
C ARG A 512 18.77 8.32 -29.57
N THR A 513 19.22 7.21 -30.15
CA THR A 513 18.40 6.25 -30.91
C THR A 513 17.89 5.09 -30.04
N VAL A 514 18.62 4.76 -28.96
CA VAL A 514 18.34 3.80 -27.88
C VAL A 514 17.79 4.54 -26.67
N VAL A 515 16.86 5.43 -26.93
CA VAL A 515 15.54 5.36 -26.35
C VAL A 515 15.35 4.15 -25.42
N THR A 516 15.35 4.40 -24.11
CA THR A 516 14.99 3.42 -23.08
C THR A 516 13.62 2.84 -23.45
N ARG A 517 13.55 1.58 -23.88
CA ARG A 517 12.29 0.85 -23.93
C ARG A 517 11.85 0.59 -22.49
N VAL A 518 11.33 1.60 -21.81
CA VAL A 518 10.49 1.35 -20.66
C VAL A 518 9.29 0.60 -21.22
N VAL A 519 9.18 -0.70 -20.91
CA VAL A 519 7.93 -1.42 -21.12
C VAL A 519 7.00 -0.93 -20.02
N GLU A 520 6.48 0.29 -20.20
CA GLU A 520 5.33 0.74 -19.47
C GLU A 520 4.20 -0.21 -19.88
N ARG A 521 3.80 -1.07 -18.95
CA ARG A 521 2.51 -1.72 -19.08
C ARG A 521 1.50 -0.61 -18.84
N ASP A 522 0.92 -0.10 -19.92
CA ASP A 522 -0.34 0.61 -19.85
C ASP A 522 -1.36 -0.37 -19.28
N PHE A 523 -1.54 -0.30 -17.96
CA PHE A 523 -2.59 -1.01 -17.28
C PHE A 523 -3.92 -0.49 -17.82
N ASP A 524 -4.79 -1.39 -18.27
CA ASP A 524 -6.17 -1.02 -18.48
C ASP A 524 -6.72 -0.53 -17.13
N GLU A 525 -7.63 0.44 -17.13
CA GLU A 525 -8.16 1.01 -15.89
C GLU A 525 -8.80 -0.02 -14.95
N ALA A 526 -9.21 -1.18 -15.49
CA ALA A 526 -9.73 -2.30 -14.72
C ALA A 526 -8.65 -3.20 -14.07
N GLU A 527 -7.39 -3.00 -14.42
CA GLU A 527 -6.25 -3.69 -13.80
C GLU A 527 -5.67 -2.84 -12.67
N PHE A 528 -5.27 -3.49 -11.58
CA PHE A 528 -4.65 -2.84 -10.43
C PHE A 528 -3.45 -3.63 -9.94
N VAL A 529 -2.53 -2.92 -9.29
CA VAL A 529 -1.32 -3.50 -8.72
C VAL A 529 -1.65 -4.13 -7.37
N LYS A 530 -1.25 -5.39 -7.20
CA LYS A 530 -1.30 -6.08 -5.91
C LYS A 530 0.03 -5.94 -5.18
N HIS A 531 -0.04 -6.01 -3.85
CA HIS A 531 1.10 -5.88 -2.95
C HIS A 531 1.18 -7.08 -2.00
N GLY A 532 2.39 -7.40 -1.55
CA GLY A 532 2.68 -8.51 -0.66
C GLY A 532 2.20 -8.29 0.77
N HIS A 533 2.16 -7.02 1.21
CA HIS A 533 1.61 -6.59 2.50
C HIS A 533 0.86 -5.28 2.35
N ILE A 534 -0.22 -5.10 3.12
CA ILE A 534 -0.96 -3.83 3.17
C ILE A 534 -1.03 -3.35 4.62
N VAL A 535 -0.66 -2.10 4.84
CA VAL A 535 -0.94 -1.34 6.06
C VAL A 535 -2.12 -0.42 5.80
N VAL A 536 -3.12 -0.45 6.67
CA VAL A 536 -4.28 0.44 6.62
C VAL A 536 -4.37 1.19 7.94
N ASP A 537 -4.25 2.51 7.87
CA ASP A 537 -4.43 3.39 9.03
C ASP A 537 -5.82 4.02 9.04
N GLU A 538 -6.31 4.36 10.24
CA GLU A 538 -7.68 4.83 10.50
C GLU A 538 -8.75 3.96 9.81
N ALA A 539 -8.57 2.64 9.88
CA ALA A 539 -9.41 1.69 9.15
C ALA A 539 -10.89 1.72 9.56
N GLN A 540 -11.22 2.24 10.74
CA GLN A 540 -12.60 2.42 11.19
C GLN A 540 -13.41 3.37 10.30
N ASP A 541 -12.75 4.35 9.67
CA ASP A 541 -13.40 5.37 8.83
C ASP A 541 -13.66 4.90 7.39
N LEU A 542 -13.30 3.65 7.08
CA LEU A 542 -13.51 3.09 5.76
C LEU A 542 -14.90 2.44 5.66
N SER A 543 -15.59 2.77 4.58
CA SER A 543 -16.82 2.09 4.18
C SER A 543 -16.58 0.67 3.70
N ALA A 544 -17.62 -0.15 3.69
CA ALA A 544 -17.55 -1.52 3.22
C ALA A 544 -17.03 -1.60 1.78
N MET A 545 -17.51 -0.74 0.88
CA MET A 545 -17.03 -0.70 -0.49
C MET A 545 -15.55 -0.29 -0.59
N GLN A 546 -15.07 0.65 0.24
CA GLN A 546 -13.66 1.04 0.30
C GLN A 546 -12.77 -0.09 0.81
N LEU A 547 -13.19 -0.83 1.84
CA LEU A 547 -12.48 -2.01 2.33
C LEU A 547 -12.32 -3.07 1.23
N ARG A 548 -13.35 -3.26 0.39
CA ARG A 548 -13.24 -4.17 -0.78
C ARG A 548 -12.20 -3.71 -1.79
N VAL A 549 -12.06 -2.39 -2.02
CA VAL A 549 -10.99 -1.82 -2.86
C VAL A 549 -9.63 -2.27 -2.35
N ILE A 550 -9.40 -2.11 -1.04
CA ILE A 550 -8.15 -2.50 -0.38
C ILE A 550 -7.92 -4.02 -0.46
N GLY A 551 -8.93 -4.82 -0.10
CA GLY A 551 -8.83 -6.28 -0.08
C GLY A 551 -8.37 -6.87 -1.42
N ARG A 552 -8.86 -6.31 -2.55
CA ARG A 552 -8.47 -6.73 -3.90
C ARG A 552 -6.99 -6.50 -4.23
N ARG A 553 -6.35 -5.51 -3.59
CA ARG A 553 -4.94 -5.17 -3.79
C ARG A 553 -4.00 -6.01 -2.94
N ASN A 554 -4.54 -6.90 -2.11
CA ASN A 554 -3.73 -7.84 -1.36
C ASN A 554 -3.44 -9.09 -2.20
N GLU A 555 -2.17 -9.43 -2.36
CA GLU A 555 -1.74 -10.65 -3.04
C GLU A 555 -1.74 -11.88 -2.11
N THR A 556 -1.37 -11.71 -0.85
CA THR A 556 -1.04 -12.80 0.09
C THR A 556 -2.03 -12.98 1.24
N GLY A 557 -2.94 -12.02 1.41
CA GLY A 557 -3.78 -11.88 2.60
C GLY A 557 -3.04 -11.34 3.83
N SER A 558 -1.80 -10.89 3.71
CA SER A 558 -1.04 -10.28 4.82
C SER A 558 -1.43 -8.81 5.00
N MET A 559 -1.85 -8.41 6.21
CA MET A 559 -2.27 -7.03 6.49
C MET A 559 -1.89 -6.57 7.90
N THR A 560 -1.63 -5.27 8.06
CA THR A 560 -1.58 -4.57 9.35
C THR A 560 -2.67 -3.50 9.34
N ILE A 561 -3.71 -3.71 10.11
CA ILE A 561 -4.90 -2.85 10.16
C ILE A 561 -4.85 -2.11 11.48
N VAL A 562 -4.93 -0.78 11.41
CA VAL A 562 -4.71 0.10 12.55
C VAL A 562 -5.86 1.08 12.66
N GLY A 563 -6.31 1.34 13.89
CA GLY A 563 -7.39 2.29 14.13
C GLY A 563 -7.94 2.25 15.55
N ASP A 564 -9.05 2.94 15.75
CA ASP A 564 -9.81 2.92 17.00
C ASP A 564 -11.32 3.06 16.71
N MET A 565 -12.11 2.03 17.03
CA MET A 565 -13.55 2.04 16.80
C MET A 565 -14.28 3.13 17.58
N ALA A 566 -13.72 3.58 18.72
CA ALA A 566 -14.29 4.70 19.47
C ALA A 566 -14.06 6.05 18.79
N GLN A 567 -13.17 6.13 17.79
CA GLN A 567 -12.82 7.35 17.05
C GLN A 567 -13.37 7.36 15.62
N ALA A 568 -14.38 6.54 15.32
CA ALA A 568 -15.06 6.61 14.02
C ALA A 568 -15.67 8.00 13.81
N THR A 569 -15.29 8.67 12.73
CA THR A 569 -15.70 10.04 12.40
C THR A 569 -16.64 10.12 11.19
N THR A 570 -16.67 9.07 10.36
CA THR A 570 -17.46 9.06 9.12
C THR A 570 -18.81 8.37 9.29
N ALA A 571 -19.85 8.89 8.61
CA ALA A 571 -21.18 8.25 8.61
C ALA A 571 -21.17 6.85 7.96
N ALA A 572 -20.21 6.59 7.08
CA ALA A 572 -20.01 5.31 6.41
C ALA A 572 -19.04 4.37 7.16
N ALA A 573 -18.64 4.72 8.38
CA ALA A 573 -17.68 3.96 9.18
C ALA A 573 -18.13 2.52 9.42
N SER A 574 -17.15 1.65 9.59
CA SER A 574 -17.40 0.24 9.87
C SER A 574 -18.05 0.06 11.24
N ALA A 575 -19.09 -0.78 11.32
CA ALA A 575 -19.84 -1.02 12.56
C ALA A 575 -19.02 -1.80 13.61
N SER A 576 -18.09 -2.64 13.17
CA SER A 576 -17.19 -3.41 14.04
C SER A 576 -15.95 -3.87 13.29
N TRP A 577 -14.93 -4.28 14.04
CA TRP A 577 -13.75 -4.93 13.47
C TRP A 577 -14.09 -6.27 12.80
N ASP A 578 -15.02 -7.05 13.35
CA ASP A 578 -15.40 -8.33 12.76
C ASP A 578 -16.02 -8.13 11.37
N ALA A 579 -16.90 -7.14 11.22
CA ALA A 579 -17.47 -6.76 9.92
C ALA A 579 -16.37 -6.30 8.95
N THR A 580 -15.41 -5.51 9.44
CA THR A 580 -14.24 -5.05 8.65
C THR A 580 -13.45 -6.24 8.11
N MET A 581 -13.17 -7.24 8.96
CA MET A 581 -12.40 -8.42 8.58
C MET A 581 -13.16 -9.33 7.60
N GLU A 582 -14.47 -9.47 7.78
CA GLU A 582 -15.33 -10.24 6.86
C GLU A 582 -15.28 -9.64 5.44
N ILE A 583 -15.33 -8.31 5.33
CA ILE A 583 -15.31 -7.59 4.06
C ILE A 583 -13.95 -7.66 3.36
N LEU A 584 -12.85 -7.58 4.12
CA LEU A 584 -11.49 -7.72 3.58
C LEU A 584 -11.23 -9.13 2.99
N ALA A 585 -12.17 -10.07 3.19
CA ALA A 585 -12.19 -11.40 2.59
C ALA A 585 -10.89 -12.19 2.85
N SER A 586 -10.34 -12.00 4.05
CA SER A 586 -9.14 -12.69 4.49
C SER A 586 -9.38 -14.19 4.62
N THR A 587 -8.49 -15.00 4.05
CA THR A 587 -8.44 -16.44 4.32
C THR A 587 -7.79 -16.76 5.67
N LYS A 588 -7.29 -15.75 6.38
CA LYS A 588 -6.53 -15.88 7.63
C LYS A 588 -7.31 -15.31 8.81
N LYS A 589 -7.18 -15.97 9.96
CA LYS A 589 -7.76 -15.49 11.22
C LYS A 589 -7.00 -14.23 11.69
N PRO A 590 -7.70 -13.14 12.03
CA PRO A 590 -7.07 -11.93 12.54
C PRO A 590 -6.48 -12.16 13.93
N ASN A 591 -5.28 -11.64 14.17
CA ASN A 591 -4.70 -11.48 15.50
C ASN A 591 -4.97 -10.04 15.97
N ARG A 592 -5.74 -9.88 17.04
CA ARG A 592 -6.06 -8.57 17.60
C ARG A 592 -5.15 -8.26 18.78
N VAL A 593 -4.53 -7.09 18.74
CA VAL A 593 -3.68 -6.54 19.80
C VAL A 593 -4.17 -5.14 20.13
N ASP A 594 -4.27 -4.84 21.43
CA ASP A 594 -4.68 -3.52 21.92
C ASP A 594 -3.45 -2.82 22.54
N LEU A 595 -3.12 -1.62 22.08
CA LEU A 595 -2.13 -0.73 22.68
C LEU A 595 -2.78 0.02 23.85
N SER A 596 -2.26 -0.24 25.04
CA SER A 596 -2.92 0.13 26.29
C SER A 596 -2.48 1.47 26.86
N VAL A 597 -1.29 1.96 26.49
CA VAL A 597 -0.68 3.12 27.13
C VAL A 597 -0.52 4.30 26.15
N SER A 598 -1.06 5.46 26.54
CA SER A 598 -0.88 6.71 25.80
C SER A 598 0.31 7.49 26.34
N TYR A 599 1.20 7.93 25.46
CA TYR A 599 2.41 8.67 25.84
C TYR A 599 2.55 10.01 25.12
N ARG A 600 1.68 10.29 24.13
CA ARG A 600 1.79 11.49 23.27
C ARG A 600 0.71 12.54 23.53
N THR A 601 -0.27 12.17 24.35
CA THR A 601 -1.38 13.04 24.74
C THR A 601 -1.28 13.26 26.24
N PRO A 602 -1.14 14.50 26.72
CA PRO A 602 -1.17 14.79 28.16
C PRO A 602 -2.47 14.28 28.79
N GLU A 603 -2.39 13.83 30.04
CA GLU A 603 -3.54 13.31 30.80
C GLU A 603 -4.70 14.32 30.85
N GLU A 604 -4.38 15.60 31.05
CA GLU A 604 -5.33 16.72 31.06
C GLU A 604 -6.16 16.84 29.76
N VAL A 605 -5.55 16.50 28.61
CA VAL A 605 -6.22 16.54 27.29
C VAL A 605 -7.11 15.30 27.10
N LEU A 606 -6.70 14.15 27.63
CA LEU A 606 -7.50 12.92 27.61
C LEU A 606 -8.73 13.03 28.52
N GLU A 607 -8.54 13.55 29.74
CA GLU A 607 -9.63 13.84 30.69
C GLU A 607 -10.64 14.84 30.12
N GLY A 608 -10.15 15.93 29.49
CA GLY A 608 -11.01 16.92 28.84
C GLY A 608 -11.81 16.37 27.65
N ALA A 609 -11.34 15.30 27.02
CA ALA A 609 -12.03 14.60 25.93
C ALA A 609 -12.94 13.44 26.42
N GLY A 610 -13.00 13.19 27.73
CA GLY A 610 -13.74 12.06 28.30
C GLY A 610 -13.15 10.68 27.98
N LEU A 611 -11.87 10.61 27.59
CA LEU A 611 -11.15 9.38 27.29
C LEU A 611 -10.28 8.98 28.49
N PRO A 612 -10.38 7.74 29.00
CA PRO A 612 -9.54 7.31 30.12
C PRO A 612 -8.06 7.24 29.69
N SER A 613 -7.14 7.60 30.60
CA SER A 613 -5.68 7.56 30.38
C SER A 613 -5.13 6.13 30.18
N SER A 614 -5.93 5.11 30.51
CA SER A 614 -5.67 3.68 30.25
C SER A 614 -6.94 2.97 29.79
N LEU A 615 -6.85 2.08 28.79
CA LEU A 615 -7.95 1.17 28.45
C LEU A 615 -8.19 0.17 29.58
N PRO A 616 -9.44 -0.08 30.01
CA PRO A 616 -9.70 -1.03 31.08
C PRO A 616 -9.35 -2.47 30.61
N PRO A 617 -8.79 -3.33 31.49
CA PRO A 617 -8.41 -4.72 31.14
C PRO A 617 -9.53 -5.54 30.47
N ARG A 618 -9.19 -6.59 29.73
CA ARG A 618 -10.15 -7.44 28.99
C ARG A 618 -11.35 -7.89 29.85
N GLY A 619 -12.58 -7.59 29.42
CA GLY A 619 -13.82 -8.13 30.00
C GLY A 619 -15.01 -7.17 30.19
N TRP A 620 -14.89 -5.87 29.86
CA TRP A 620 -15.94 -4.87 30.13
C TRP A 620 -16.90 -4.56 28.96
N GLU A 621 -17.15 -5.50 28.06
CA GLU A 621 -18.09 -5.36 26.92
C GLU A 621 -19.56 -5.06 27.31
N LYS A 622 -19.88 -4.91 28.60
CA LYS A 622 -21.25 -4.72 29.10
C LYS A 622 -21.59 -3.33 29.66
N LEU A 623 -20.68 -2.36 29.68
CA LEU A 623 -20.93 -1.07 30.36
C LEU A 623 -21.03 0.17 29.46
N TRP A 624 -20.96 0.03 28.13
CA TRP A 624 -21.28 1.15 27.23
C TRP A 624 -22.65 0.93 26.57
N PRO A 625 -23.76 1.46 27.12
CA PRO A 625 -25.00 1.51 26.36
C PRO A 625 -24.80 2.52 25.21
N CYS A 626 -24.80 2.01 23.98
CA CYS A 626 -25.10 2.80 22.79
C CYS A 626 -26.52 3.38 22.93
N SER A 627 -26.63 4.53 23.59
CA SER A 627 -27.80 5.38 23.50
C SER A 627 -27.38 6.82 23.81
N LEU A 628 -26.81 7.49 22.81
CA LEU A 628 -27.04 8.93 22.69
C LEU A 628 -28.49 9.09 22.22
N SER A 629 -29.42 9.03 23.17
CA SER A 629 -30.75 9.57 22.99
C SER A 629 -30.62 11.08 22.85
N THR A 630 -31.22 11.60 21.79
CA THR A 630 -31.56 13.00 21.57
C THR A 630 -31.96 13.74 22.84
N GLY A 631 -31.31 14.88 23.06
CA GLY A 631 -31.64 15.93 24.02
C GLY A 631 -31.03 17.23 23.56
#